data_AF-A0A368FBU4-F1
#
_entry.id   AF-A0A368FBU4-F1
#
_cell.length_a   1.000
_cell.length_b   1.000
_cell.length_c   1.000
_cell.angle_alpha   90.00
_cell.angle_beta   90.00
_cell.angle_gamma   90.00
#
_symmetry.space_group_name_H-M   'P 1'
#
loop_
_entity.id
_entity.type
_entity.pdbx_description
1 polymer ?
#
loop_
_entity_poly.entity_id
_entity_poly.type
_entity_poly.pdbx_seq_one_letter_code
_entity_poly.pdbx_strand_id
1 'polypeptide(L)'
;VANTIYDPNVSPEPEYLGTSILDGFYTKEPIWSLYQRQTKRKAATISWIGSYHNSSYYMQPHYRVPFTPGIHPNEKLDQVFEWLKLDEEKRPGITMIYITEPDFTGHKTMGPKLNDAIVLVDKAIDKFLAKLKEEGILECVNIVIVSDHGMAEVKNIVVLEDLFSLKDMVISTGANTLIFRRNSTVTHEEIMSALTCKENDHIRVFTKETVPLRYHYSSSKRIGDYIALGQRDTYTYSEKKEVDPRKTGAHGYDYIEPDMPSIMFAGGPSFKEKIVLPPFRNVEYMNLWTKLLQLPAHENDGDPDFMNMALISGGGVQLAHHSPVRKCATNSALDKHSLNVICGKCSAKDEEEFGKWAECKIGGASAAVTVTADLRDFCYMAGCTDFAVIDISTKDAFLATLVEVYDQKSNQHLLSNECTFHLANRSHPCKRPNIVEKVEYRTLSAYPGRDILDPLNDYTKEIVEKFGRVLSITGTTYDEDYDGKHSASKLNSPYPTHLFRILMACNGDWSNNGPFCNQPEQTKVLSFVFPHMDGDPNCLTKEKLLLQYTARIKDVESISGRYFNFTNIPYHQQMLLKLHTNVELW
;
A
#
# COMPACT_ATOMS: atom_id res chain seq x y z
N VAL A 1 13.18 -5.32 -0.15
CA VAL A 1 13.66 -4.29 -1.09
C VAL A 1 13.92 -4.90 -2.46
N ALA A 2 14.98 -5.67 -2.66
CA ALA A 2 15.28 -6.37 -3.92
C ALA A 2 16.13 -7.62 -3.65
N ASN A 3 16.36 -8.47 -4.67
CA ASN A 3 17.24 -9.64 -4.55
C ASN A 3 18.72 -9.24 -4.49
N THR A 4 19.10 -8.19 -5.22
CA THR A 4 20.41 -7.55 -5.13
C THR A 4 20.24 -6.24 -4.37
N ILE A 5 20.91 -6.11 -3.22
CA ILE A 5 20.80 -4.92 -2.37
C ILE A 5 22.14 -4.20 -2.34
N TYR A 6 22.08 -2.89 -2.53
CA TYR A 6 23.20 -2.00 -2.28
C TYR A 6 23.02 -1.26 -0.94
N ASP A 7 23.91 -1.51 0.01
CA ASP A 7 23.97 -0.81 1.30
C ASP A 7 25.43 -0.60 1.71
N PRO A 8 26.00 0.61 1.53
CA PRO A 8 27.41 0.87 1.80
C PRO A 8 27.79 0.76 3.30
N ASN A 9 26.81 0.65 4.21
CA ASN A 9 27.09 0.38 5.61
C ASN A 9 27.31 -1.12 5.89
N VAL A 10 26.91 -2.00 4.97
CA VAL A 10 27.04 -3.45 5.08
C VAL A 10 28.11 -3.99 4.15
N SER A 11 28.07 -3.61 2.86
CA SER A 11 29.04 -4.01 1.84
C SER A 11 29.34 -2.83 0.92
N PRO A 12 30.61 -2.61 0.51
CA PRO A 12 30.94 -1.56 -0.45
C PRO A 12 30.35 -1.79 -1.84
N GLU A 13 29.94 -3.03 -2.15
CA GLU A 13 29.37 -3.44 -3.44
C GLU A 13 27.93 -3.96 -3.27
N PRO A 14 27.12 -4.00 -4.34
CA PRO A 14 25.81 -4.66 -4.30
C PRO A 14 25.92 -6.15 -3.99
N GLU A 15 25.06 -6.64 -3.10
CA GLU A 15 25.06 -8.02 -2.60
C GLU A 15 23.81 -8.76 -3.04
N TYR A 16 23.99 -9.95 -3.63
CA TYR A 16 22.88 -10.85 -3.95
C TYR A 16 22.46 -11.66 -2.71
N LEU A 17 21.26 -11.40 -2.19
CA LEU A 17 20.77 -11.99 -0.95
C LEU A 17 20.54 -13.51 -1.01
N GLY A 18 20.45 -14.09 -2.20
CA GLY A 18 20.31 -15.54 -2.34
C GLY A 18 21.58 -16.31 -1.93
N THR A 19 22.74 -15.65 -1.90
CA THR A 19 24.03 -16.26 -1.52
C THR A 19 24.80 -15.50 -0.45
N SER A 20 24.46 -14.23 -0.21
CA SER A 20 25.15 -13.42 0.79
C SER A 20 24.87 -13.92 2.21
N ILE A 21 25.92 -14.00 3.03
CA ILE A 21 25.84 -14.40 4.45
C ILE A 21 26.08 -13.23 5.41
N LEU A 22 26.24 -12.01 4.87
CA LEU A 22 26.57 -10.82 5.65
C LEU A 22 25.43 -10.45 6.61
N ASP A 23 25.82 -9.99 7.81
CA ASP A 23 24.89 -9.43 8.78
C ASP A 23 24.49 -8.00 8.38
N GLY A 24 23.34 -7.55 8.86
CA GLY A 24 22.83 -6.20 8.66
C GLY A 24 21.77 -6.06 7.56
N PHE A 25 21.65 -7.01 6.63
CA PHE A 25 20.59 -6.96 5.61
C PHE A 25 19.20 -7.28 6.18
N TYR A 26 19.09 -8.22 7.12
CA TYR A 26 17.82 -8.58 7.74
C TYR A 26 17.64 -7.82 9.06
N THR A 27 16.74 -6.83 9.07
CA THR A 27 16.63 -5.83 10.15
C THR A 27 15.47 -6.05 11.12
N LYS A 28 14.65 -7.08 10.89
CA LYS A 28 13.48 -7.42 11.72
C LYS A 28 13.49 -8.90 12.07
N GLU A 29 12.90 -9.24 13.23
CA GLU A 29 12.93 -10.60 13.77
C GLU A 29 12.09 -11.55 12.89
N PRO A 30 12.68 -12.62 12.33
CA PRO A 30 11.92 -13.60 11.57
C PRO A 30 11.18 -14.57 12.50
N ILE A 31 10.11 -15.18 11.98
CA ILE A 31 9.20 -16.04 12.76
C ILE A 31 9.90 -17.22 13.45
N TRP A 32 10.92 -17.84 12.82
CA TRP A 32 11.68 -18.92 13.45
C TRP A 32 12.47 -18.43 14.67
N SER A 33 13.03 -17.22 14.62
CA SER A 33 13.74 -16.63 15.75
C SER A 33 12.76 -16.36 16.89
N LEU A 34 11.65 -15.70 16.58
CA LEU A 34 10.59 -15.41 17.54
C LEU A 34 10.08 -16.69 18.22
N TYR A 35 9.78 -17.72 17.43
CA TYR A 35 9.31 -19.01 17.95
C TYR A 35 10.31 -19.64 18.91
N GLN A 36 11.58 -19.77 18.53
CA GLN A 36 12.61 -20.38 19.39
C GLN A 36 12.85 -19.55 20.66
N ARG A 37 12.85 -18.21 20.54
CA ARG A 37 13.06 -17.30 21.66
C ARG A 37 11.96 -17.41 22.70
N GLN A 38 10.69 -17.47 22.26
CA GLN A 38 9.51 -17.50 23.13
C GLN A 38 9.24 -18.88 23.72
N THR A 39 9.36 -19.94 22.91
CA THR A 39 8.94 -21.30 23.32
C THR A 39 10.10 -22.18 23.79
N LYS A 40 11.35 -21.80 23.50
CA LYS A 40 12.56 -22.63 23.66
C LYS A 40 12.55 -23.94 22.85
N ARG A 41 11.56 -24.13 21.98
CA ARG A 41 11.47 -25.27 21.06
C ARG A 41 12.21 -24.98 19.77
N LYS A 42 12.46 -26.02 18.98
CA LYS A 42 13.28 -25.96 17.77
C LYS A 42 12.48 -25.47 16.56
N ALA A 43 13.14 -24.71 15.69
CA ALA A 43 12.64 -24.37 14.37
C ALA A 43 13.50 -25.04 13.29
N ALA A 44 12.89 -25.31 12.14
CA ALA A 44 13.57 -25.90 10.99
C ALA A 44 13.31 -25.12 9.69
N THR A 45 14.34 -25.00 8.85
CA THR A 45 14.21 -24.40 7.53
C THR A 45 14.96 -25.21 6.46
N ILE A 46 14.40 -25.24 5.25
CA ILE A 46 15.07 -25.73 4.05
C ILE A 46 15.01 -24.65 2.99
N SER A 47 16.17 -24.08 2.65
CA SER A 47 16.34 -23.10 1.58
C SER A 47 15.51 -21.81 1.76
N TRP A 48 15.06 -21.48 2.98
CA TRP A 48 14.30 -20.25 3.21
C TRP A 48 15.24 -19.04 3.27
N ILE A 49 14.93 -17.97 2.55
CA ILE A 49 15.76 -16.77 2.49
C ILE A 49 15.94 -16.15 3.88
N GLY A 50 17.15 -15.75 4.23
CA GLY A 50 17.48 -15.28 5.57
C GLY A 50 17.54 -16.38 6.64
N SER A 51 17.33 -17.66 6.34
CA SER A 51 17.54 -18.70 7.36
C SER A 51 19.00 -19.11 7.55
N TYR A 52 19.84 -18.78 6.55
CA TYR A 52 21.26 -19.11 6.49
C TYR A 52 22.13 -17.85 6.31
N HIS A 53 21.88 -16.81 7.11
CA HIS A 53 22.70 -15.59 7.18
C HIS A 53 23.32 -15.43 8.56
N ASN A 54 24.44 -14.70 8.67
CA ASN A 54 24.95 -14.29 9.97
C ASN A 54 24.02 -13.23 10.55
N SER A 55 23.51 -13.46 11.74
CA SER A 55 22.74 -12.47 12.49
C SER A 55 23.33 -12.33 13.87
N SER A 56 23.71 -11.10 14.24
CA SER A 56 24.14 -10.79 15.60
C SER A 56 22.94 -10.59 16.55
N TYR A 57 21.73 -10.44 16.01
CA TYR A 57 20.53 -10.05 16.76
C TYR A 57 19.49 -11.18 16.89
N TYR A 58 19.36 -12.03 15.87
CA TYR A 58 18.28 -13.01 15.79
C TYR A 58 18.79 -14.44 15.78
N MET A 59 17.98 -15.36 16.32
CA MET A 59 18.34 -16.77 16.37
C MET A 59 18.24 -17.39 14.98
N GLN A 60 19.29 -18.09 14.56
CA GLN A 60 19.21 -18.99 13.41
C GLN A 60 18.31 -20.21 13.74
N PRO A 61 17.63 -20.81 12.75
CA PRO A 61 16.91 -22.05 12.98
C PRO A 61 17.86 -23.15 13.45
N HIS A 62 17.36 -23.99 14.37
CA HIS A 62 18.12 -25.12 14.91
C HIS A 62 18.51 -26.11 13.81
N TYR A 63 17.56 -26.46 12.94
CA TYR A 63 17.84 -27.16 11.70
C TYR A 63 17.75 -26.18 10.54
N ARG A 64 18.84 -25.97 9.82
CA ARG A 64 18.86 -25.07 8.67
C ARG A 64 19.62 -25.73 7.53
N VAL A 65 18.93 -25.94 6.42
CA VAL A 65 19.55 -26.44 5.19
C VAL A 65 19.69 -25.26 4.24
N PRO A 66 20.91 -24.90 3.79
CA PRO A 66 21.10 -23.78 2.87
C PRO A 66 20.41 -24.03 1.53
N PHE A 67 20.30 -22.99 0.71
CA PHE A 67 19.84 -23.16 -0.66
C PHE A 67 20.90 -23.92 -1.48
N THR A 68 20.47 -25.00 -2.12
CA THR A 68 21.25 -25.74 -3.11
C THR A 68 20.40 -25.87 -4.38
N PRO A 69 20.86 -25.38 -5.53
CA PRO A 69 20.14 -25.51 -6.79
C PRO A 69 19.89 -26.98 -7.16
N GLY A 70 18.73 -27.27 -7.75
CA GLY A 70 18.44 -28.57 -8.34
C GLY A 70 18.00 -29.68 -7.38
N ILE A 71 17.84 -29.41 -6.07
CA ILE A 71 17.24 -30.38 -5.14
C ILE A 71 15.78 -30.63 -5.51
N HIS A 72 15.42 -31.90 -5.68
CA HIS A 72 14.06 -32.31 -6.04
C HIS A 72 13.05 -32.01 -4.92
N PRO A 73 11.81 -31.56 -5.22
CA PRO A 73 10.79 -31.26 -4.20
C PRO A 73 10.56 -32.39 -3.17
N ASN A 74 10.45 -33.64 -3.64
CA ASN A 74 10.35 -34.84 -2.79
C ASN A 74 11.45 -34.93 -1.71
N GLU A 75 12.71 -34.64 -2.05
CA GLU A 75 13.81 -34.75 -1.07
C GLU A 75 13.63 -33.74 0.08
N LYS A 76 13.19 -32.53 -0.23
CA LYS A 76 12.90 -31.51 0.78
C LYS A 76 11.73 -31.93 1.67
N LEU A 77 10.65 -32.43 1.06
CA LEU A 77 9.44 -32.88 1.77
C LEU A 77 9.68 -34.14 2.62
N ASP A 78 10.49 -35.08 2.13
CA ASP A 78 10.90 -36.26 2.89
C ASP A 78 11.71 -35.86 4.13
N GLN A 79 12.61 -34.87 4.01
CA GLN A 79 13.32 -34.34 5.19
C GLN A 79 12.37 -33.69 6.22
N VAL A 80 11.32 -32.99 5.77
CA VAL A 80 10.29 -32.46 6.69
C VAL A 80 9.60 -33.59 7.43
N PHE A 81 9.22 -34.66 6.72
CA PHE A 81 8.61 -35.83 7.32
C PHE A 81 9.51 -36.47 8.38
N GLU A 82 10.81 -36.65 8.11
CA GLU A 82 11.75 -37.18 9.10
C GLU A 82 11.86 -36.29 10.34
N TRP A 83 11.82 -34.97 10.18
CA TRP A 83 11.80 -34.05 11.31
C TRP A 83 10.52 -34.14 12.14
N LEU A 84 9.37 -34.39 11.52
CA LEU A 84 8.10 -34.59 12.24
C LEU A 84 8.09 -35.87 13.08
N LYS A 85 8.92 -36.87 12.73
CA LYS A 85 9.06 -38.14 13.48
C LYS A 85 10.05 -38.09 14.64
N LEU A 86 10.77 -36.98 14.81
CA LEU A 86 11.69 -36.82 15.94
C LEU A 86 10.95 -36.81 17.28
N ASP A 87 11.66 -37.23 18.34
CA ASP A 87 11.21 -37.09 19.72
C ASP A 87 10.82 -35.63 20.02
N GLU A 88 9.87 -35.41 20.92
CA GLU A 88 9.30 -34.08 21.19
C GLU A 88 10.35 -32.98 21.44
N GLU A 89 11.42 -33.30 22.19
CA GLU A 89 12.52 -32.36 22.48
C GLU A 89 13.34 -31.98 21.23
N LYS A 90 13.40 -32.88 20.23
CA LYS A 90 14.14 -32.69 18.98
C LYS A 90 13.24 -32.23 17.84
N ARG A 91 11.93 -32.45 17.93
CA ARG A 91 10.96 -32.13 16.88
C ARG A 91 10.78 -30.62 16.73
N PRO A 92 10.95 -30.07 15.52
CA PRO A 92 10.63 -28.68 15.27
C PRO A 92 9.13 -28.42 15.44
N GLY A 93 8.75 -27.28 16.02
CA GLY A 93 7.35 -26.86 16.05
C GLY A 93 6.96 -25.90 14.92
N ILE A 94 7.94 -25.41 14.16
CA ILE A 94 7.75 -24.74 12.87
C ILE A 94 8.79 -25.26 11.89
N THR A 95 8.34 -25.60 10.69
CA THR A 95 9.19 -26.01 9.57
C THR A 95 8.83 -25.18 8.35
N MET A 96 9.82 -24.54 7.72
CA MET A 96 9.63 -23.72 6.53
C MET A 96 10.47 -24.27 5.38
N ILE A 97 9.87 -24.47 4.21
CA ILE A 97 10.55 -25.02 3.03
C ILE A 97 10.34 -24.15 1.82
N TYR A 98 11.39 -23.97 1.04
CA TYR A 98 11.32 -23.31 -0.27
C TYR A 98 11.55 -24.34 -1.38
N ILE A 99 10.61 -24.41 -2.33
CA ILE A 99 10.71 -25.22 -3.55
C ILE A 99 10.90 -24.24 -4.71
N THR A 100 11.92 -24.46 -5.53
CA THR A 100 12.34 -23.53 -6.59
C THR A 100 11.40 -23.53 -7.79
N GLU A 101 10.69 -24.62 -8.04
CA GLU A 101 9.69 -24.69 -9.11
C GLU A 101 8.35 -24.12 -8.63
N PRO A 102 7.56 -23.48 -9.50
CA PRO A 102 7.74 -23.39 -10.95
C PRO A 102 8.57 -22.18 -11.45
N ASP A 103 9.11 -21.36 -10.54
CA ASP A 103 9.81 -20.11 -10.88
C ASP A 103 11.01 -20.34 -11.82
N PHE A 104 11.87 -21.30 -11.48
CA PHE A 104 13.07 -21.60 -12.26
C PHE A 104 12.75 -21.94 -13.73
N THR A 105 11.70 -22.74 -13.96
CA THR A 105 11.23 -23.06 -15.31
C THR A 105 10.59 -21.84 -15.97
N GLY A 106 9.77 -21.09 -15.23
CA GLY A 106 9.09 -19.88 -15.70
C GLY A 106 10.04 -18.81 -16.23
N HIS A 107 11.21 -18.64 -15.63
CA HIS A 107 12.23 -17.73 -16.14
C HIS A 107 12.78 -18.07 -17.54
N LYS A 108 12.67 -19.33 -17.96
CA LYS A 108 13.28 -19.86 -19.20
C LYS A 108 12.28 -20.21 -20.28
N THR A 109 11.03 -20.48 -19.91
CA THR A 109 9.99 -20.90 -20.85
C THR A 109 8.61 -20.72 -20.24
N MET A 110 7.64 -20.46 -21.12
CA MET A 110 6.20 -20.52 -20.80
C MET A 110 5.57 -21.78 -21.41
N GLY A 111 4.30 -22.05 -21.09
CA GLY A 111 3.51 -23.09 -21.73
C GLY A 111 3.76 -24.51 -21.18
N PRO A 112 3.76 -25.57 -22.02
CA PRO A 112 3.71 -26.96 -21.56
C PRO A 112 4.81 -27.36 -20.56
N LYS A 113 6.05 -26.90 -20.76
CA LYS A 113 7.15 -27.20 -19.84
C LYS A 113 6.94 -26.59 -18.44
N LEU A 114 6.35 -25.41 -18.36
CA LEU A 114 5.99 -24.79 -17.10
C LEU A 114 4.87 -25.60 -16.41
N ASN A 115 3.91 -26.10 -17.18
CA ASN A 115 2.88 -26.99 -16.65
C ASN A 115 3.48 -28.29 -16.09
N ASP A 116 4.50 -28.86 -16.75
CA ASP A 116 5.20 -30.05 -16.24
C ASP A 116 5.89 -29.78 -14.89
N ALA A 117 6.48 -28.59 -14.72
CA ALA A 117 7.07 -28.17 -13.44
C ALA A 117 6.01 -28.00 -12.33
N ILE A 118 4.83 -27.47 -12.66
CA ILE A 118 3.70 -27.40 -11.72
C ILE A 118 3.23 -28.81 -11.32
N VAL A 119 3.08 -29.72 -12.29
CA VAL A 119 2.70 -31.13 -12.05
C VAL A 119 3.75 -31.85 -11.19
N LEU A 120 5.03 -31.50 -11.34
CA LEU A 120 6.11 -32.04 -10.50
C LEU A 120 5.92 -31.65 -9.03
N VAL A 121 5.62 -30.38 -8.75
CA VAL A 121 5.39 -29.88 -7.39
C VAL A 121 4.11 -30.48 -6.80
N ASP A 122 3.02 -30.50 -7.58
CA ASP A 122 1.74 -31.07 -7.17
C ASP A 122 1.87 -32.54 -6.73
N LYS A 123 2.51 -33.38 -7.56
CA LYS A 123 2.77 -34.79 -7.23
C LYS A 123 3.63 -34.97 -5.97
N ALA A 124 4.58 -34.07 -5.73
CA ALA A 124 5.42 -34.13 -4.54
C ALA A 124 4.62 -33.79 -3.28
N ILE A 125 3.74 -32.79 -3.35
CA ILE A 125 2.83 -32.42 -2.27
C ILE A 125 1.84 -33.56 -2.00
N ASP A 126 1.22 -34.14 -3.04
CA ASP A 126 0.29 -35.28 -2.89
C ASP A 126 0.95 -36.47 -2.17
N LYS A 127 2.16 -36.86 -2.62
CA LYS A 127 2.94 -37.92 -1.97
C LYS A 127 3.24 -37.59 -0.49
N PHE A 128 3.59 -36.35 -0.19
CA PHE A 128 3.87 -35.92 1.19
C PHE A 128 2.62 -35.99 2.07
N LEU A 129 1.48 -35.48 1.59
CA LEU A 129 0.20 -35.54 2.31
C LEU A 129 -0.27 -36.98 2.54
N ALA A 130 -0.11 -37.85 1.53
CA ALA A 130 -0.41 -39.28 1.67
C ALA A 130 0.44 -39.95 2.77
N LYS A 131 1.74 -39.64 2.81
CA LYS A 131 2.67 -40.15 3.83
C LYS A 131 2.28 -39.67 5.25
N LEU A 132 1.91 -38.39 5.39
CA LEU A 132 1.42 -37.86 6.67
C LEU A 132 0.11 -38.52 7.11
N LYS A 133 -0.78 -38.83 6.17
CA LYS A 133 -2.06 -39.49 6.46
C LYS A 133 -1.85 -40.94 6.91
N GLU A 134 -1.00 -41.69 6.22
CA GLU A 134 -0.67 -43.09 6.54
C GLU A 134 -0.12 -43.22 7.97
N GLU A 135 0.68 -42.25 8.40
CA GLU A 135 1.30 -42.22 9.74
C GLU A 135 0.43 -41.53 10.79
N GLY A 136 -0.80 -41.13 10.45
CA GLY A 136 -1.74 -40.47 11.36
C GLY A 136 -1.31 -39.07 11.82
N ILE A 137 -0.37 -38.43 11.11
CA ILE A 137 0.18 -37.11 11.45
C ILE A 137 -0.66 -35.97 10.84
N LEU A 138 -1.29 -36.21 9.68
CA LEU A 138 -1.94 -35.16 8.89
C LEU A 138 -2.96 -34.34 9.69
N GLU A 139 -3.77 -34.99 10.52
CA GLU A 139 -4.80 -34.33 11.34
C GLU A 139 -4.24 -33.54 12.53
N CYS A 140 -2.94 -33.67 12.82
CA CYS A 140 -2.27 -33.00 13.93
C CYS A 140 -1.43 -31.80 13.49
N VAL A 141 -1.32 -31.53 12.19
CA VAL A 141 -0.45 -30.47 11.65
C VAL A 141 -1.24 -29.43 10.89
N ASN A 142 -0.82 -28.18 11.02
CA ASN A 142 -1.26 -27.09 10.14
C ASN A 142 -0.27 -26.98 8.97
N ILE A 143 -0.77 -27.11 7.74
CA ILE A 143 0.00 -27.00 6.51
C ILE A 143 -0.48 -25.74 5.79
N VAL A 144 0.47 -24.88 5.42
CA VAL A 144 0.19 -23.69 4.61
C VAL A 144 1.15 -23.69 3.42
N ILE A 145 0.58 -23.64 2.22
CA ILE A 145 1.27 -23.60 0.94
C ILE A 145 1.10 -22.18 0.39
N VAL A 146 2.21 -21.50 0.11
CA VAL A 146 2.23 -20.13 -0.41
C VAL A 146 3.20 -20.02 -1.58
N SER A 147 3.04 -18.99 -2.40
CA SER A 147 4.13 -18.47 -3.25
C SER A 147 4.51 -17.06 -2.84
N ASP A 148 5.73 -16.66 -3.21
CA ASP A 148 6.29 -15.32 -3.04
C ASP A 148 5.77 -14.33 -4.07
N HIS A 149 5.60 -14.76 -5.33
CA HIS A 149 5.09 -13.96 -6.43
C HIS A 149 4.49 -14.85 -7.54
N GLY A 150 3.98 -14.21 -8.60
CA GLY A 150 3.67 -14.83 -9.87
C GLY A 150 4.81 -14.71 -10.90
N MET A 151 4.49 -14.79 -12.20
CA MET A 151 5.47 -14.82 -13.30
C MET A 151 4.84 -14.28 -14.58
N ALA A 152 5.52 -13.35 -15.26
CA ALA A 152 5.06 -12.80 -16.54
C ALA A 152 6.08 -13.05 -17.67
N GLU A 153 5.59 -13.10 -18.90
CA GLU A 153 6.39 -13.25 -20.12
C GLU A 153 7.14 -11.95 -20.44
N VAL A 154 8.44 -12.04 -20.71
CA VAL A 154 9.27 -10.91 -21.16
C VAL A 154 9.26 -10.86 -22.69
N LYS A 155 8.84 -9.71 -23.23
CA LYS A 155 8.79 -9.43 -24.67
C LYS A 155 9.67 -8.26 -25.07
N ASN A 156 9.81 -7.30 -24.15
CA ASN A 156 10.53 -6.06 -24.38
C ASN A 156 11.77 -6.00 -23.49
N ILE A 157 12.84 -5.43 -24.04
CA ILE A 157 14.10 -5.24 -23.34
C ILE A 157 14.45 -3.76 -23.40
N VAL A 158 14.74 -3.18 -22.24
CA VAL A 158 15.30 -1.83 -22.12
C VAL A 158 16.74 -1.95 -21.65
N VAL A 159 17.63 -1.18 -22.26
CA VAL A 159 19.05 -1.13 -21.89
C VAL A 159 19.39 0.31 -21.50
N LEU A 160 19.82 0.51 -20.25
CA LEU A 160 20.01 1.87 -19.72
C LEU A 160 21.19 2.62 -20.34
N GLU A 161 22.27 1.94 -20.72
CA GLU A 161 23.43 2.60 -21.35
C GLU A 161 23.11 3.26 -22.70
N ASP A 162 22.01 2.85 -23.35
CA ASP A 162 21.51 3.48 -24.58
C ASP A 162 20.78 4.81 -24.32
N LEU A 163 20.37 5.04 -23.07
CA LEU A 163 19.57 6.20 -22.69
C LEU A 163 20.45 7.32 -22.11
N PHE A 164 21.43 6.98 -21.26
CA PHE A 164 22.36 7.91 -20.64
C PHE A 164 23.61 7.19 -20.10
N SER A 165 24.66 7.95 -19.75
CA SER A 165 25.88 7.36 -19.19
C SER A 165 25.65 6.76 -17.81
N LEU A 166 26.07 5.51 -17.60
CA LEU A 166 25.98 4.83 -16.31
C LEU A 166 27.23 4.98 -15.44
N LYS A 167 28.18 5.84 -15.86
CA LYS A 167 29.48 5.98 -15.20
C LYS A 167 29.31 6.42 -13.73
N ASP A 168 30.03 5.73 -12.84
CA ASP A 168 30.05 5.96 -11.39
C ASP A 168 28.68 5.82 -10.70
N MET A 169 27.72 5.15 -11.34
CA MET A 169 26.44 4.75 -10.77
C MET A 169 26.48 3.29 -10.28
N VAL A 170 25.54 2.95 -9.40
CA VAL A 170 25.25 1.56 -9.03
C VAL A 170 23.84 1.24 -9.49
N ILE A 171 23.66 0.14 -10.22
CA ILE A 171 22.37 -0.26 -10.79
C ILE A 171 22.02 -1.67 -10.33
N SER A 172 20.80 -1.86 -9.83
CA SER A 172 20.20 -3.18 -9.62
C SER A 172 19.15 -3.39 -10.71
N THR A 173 19.45 -4.22 -11.70
CA THR A 173 18.60 -4.46 -12.89
C THR A 173 17.43 -5.39 -12.62
N GLY A 174 16.42 -5.34 -13.48
CA GLY A 174 15.27 -6.25 -13.40
C GLY A 174 13.98 -5.70 -14.01
N ALA A 175 12.87 -6.37 -13.71
CA ALA A 175 11.52 -5.82 -13.86
C ALA A 175 11.35 -4.56 -12.99
N ASN A 176 11.97 -4.52 -11.81
CA ASN A 176 12.10 -3.33 -10.98
C ASN A 176 13.58 -2.96 -10.89
N THR A 177 13.97 -1.88 -11.56
CA THR A 177 15.36 -1.42 -11.61
C THR A 177 15.60 -0.26 -10.65
N LEU A 178 16.61 -0.40 -9.79
CA LEU A 178 17.02 0.64 -8.84
C LEU A 178 18.30 1.31 -9.33
N ILE A 179 18.27 2.63 -9.47
CA ILE A 179 19.40 3.44 -9.94
C ILE A 179 19.90 4.28 -8.76
N PHE A 180 21.15 4.06 -8.38
CA PHE A 180 21.85 4.87 -7.38
C PHE A 180 22.87 5.76 -8.08
N ARG A 181 22.64 7.07 -8.04
CA ARG A 181 23.46 8.06 -8.76
C ARG A 181 24.88 8.15 -8.20
N ARG A 182 25.04 7.93 -6.89
CA ARG A 182 26.35 7.91 -6.19
C ARG A 182 27.19 9.16 -6.52
N ASN A 183 28.38 8.95 -7.10
CA ASN A 183 29.32 10.01 -7.46
C ASN A 183 29.25 10.39 -8.94
N SER A 184 28.25 9.88 -9.66
CA SER A 184 28.08 10.18 -11.08
C SER A 184 27.91 11.68 -11.33
N THR A 185 28.55 12.16 -12.40
CA THR A 185 28.40 13.53 -12.87
C THR A 185 27.11 13.77 -13.64
N VAL A 186 26.39 12.69 -14.01
CA VAL A 186 25.11 12.80 -14.71
C VAL A 186 24.10 13.48 -13.80
N THR A 187 23.44 14.51 -14.32
CA THR A 187 22.53 15.34 -13.52
C THR A 187 21.16 14.69 -13.34
N HIS A 188 20.37 15.20 -12.39
CA HIS A 188 19.00 14.74 -12.20
C HIS A 188 18.16 14.98 -13.45
N GLU A 189 18.34 16.13 -14.10
CA GLU A 189 17.63 16.52 -15.32
C GLU A 189 17.99 15.61 -16.49
N GLU A 190 19.26 15.22 -16.63
CA GLU A 190 19.71 14.27 -17.66
C GLU A 190 19.07 12.89 -17.46
N ILE A 191 19.07 12.34 -16.24
CA ILE A 191 18.44 11.03 -15.95
C ILE A 191 16.93 11.10 -16.17
N MET A 192 16.26 12.11 -15.60
CA MET A 192 14.80 12.22 -15.70
C MET A 192 14.37 12.45 -17.15
N SER A 193 15.00 13.36 -17.90
CA SER A 193 14.67 13.56 -19.33
C SER A 193 14.95 12.30 -20.17
N ALA A 194 15.95 11.50 -19.80
CA ALA A 194 16.27 10.25 -20.46
C ALA A 194 15.32 9.09 -20.09
N LEU A 195 14.44 9.22 -19.10
CA LEU A 195 13.49 8.18 -18.67
C LEU A 195 12.01 8.59 -18.79
N THR A 196 11.73 9.88 -18.74
CA THR A 196 10.37 10.44 -18.74
C THR A 196 9.72 10.36 -20.12
N CYS A 197 8.42 10.04 -20.12
CA CYS A 197 7.54 10.09 -21.29
C CYS A 197 8.09 9.38 -22.55
N LYS A 198 8.66 8.18 -22.38
CA LYS A 198 9.13 7.38 -23.52
C LYS A 198 7.96 6.89 -24.36
N GLU A 199 8.07 7.06 -25.67
CA GLU A 199 7.02 6.76 -26.65
C GLU A 199 6.48 5.33 -26.59
N ASN A 200 7.27 4.37 -26.08
CA ASN A 200 6.93 2.95 -26.02
C ASN A 200 6.28 2.49 -24.70
N ASP A 201 6.13 3.37 -23.70
CA ASP A 201 5.53 3.06 -22.37
C ASP A 201 6.09 1.77 -21.72
N HIS A 202 7.35 1.41 -21.99
CA HIS A 202 7.95 0.16 -21.49
C HIS A 202 8.40 0.25 -20.03
N ILE A 203 8.74 1.44 -19.56
CA ILE A 203 9.19 1.69 -18.19
C ILE A 203 8.42 2.87 -17.60
N ARG A 204 8.16 2.79 -16.30
CA ARG A 204 7.67 3.90 -15.48
C ARG A 204 8.78 4.31 -14.52
N VAL A 205 9.08 5.59 -14.47
CA VAL A 205 10.11 6.16 -13.60
C VAL A 205 9.47 6.83 -12.39
N PHE A 206 10.06 6.59 -11.21
CA PHE A 206 9.70 7.23 -9.95
C PHE A 206 10.93 7.67 -9.18
N THR A 207 10.77 8.72 -8.38
CA THR A 207 11.66 9.02 -7.25
C THR A 207 11.02 8.51 -5.96
N LYS A 208 11.71 8.68 -4.82
CA LYS A 208 11.13 8.39 -3.50
C LYS A 208 9.90 9.24 -3.19
N GLU A 209 9.81 10.42 -3.78
CA GLU A 209 8.69 11.36 -3.58
C GLU A 209 7.49 11.00 -4.46
N THR A 210 7.73 10.45 -5.65
CA THR A 210 6.68 10.20 -6.64
C THR A 210 6.23 8.74 -6.69
N VAL A 211 6.92 7.82 -6.02
CA VAL A 211 6.53 6.41 -6.02
C VAL A 211 5.15 6.24 -5.38
N PRO A 212 4.23 5.45 -5.98
CA PRO A 212 2.90 5.24 -5.43
C PRO A 212 2.94 4.73 -3.99
N LEU A 213 2.23 5.41 -3.08
CA LEU A 213 2.23 5.07 -1.65
C LEU A 213 1.87 3.60 -1.38
N ARG A 214 0.97 3.02 -2.16
CA ARG A 214 0.55 1.61 -2.00
C ARG A 214 1.72 0.62 -2.11
N TYR A 215 2.83 0.99 -2.74
CA TYR A 215 4.04 0.17 -2.80
C TYR A 215 4.78 0.13 -1.46
N HIS A 216 4.64 1.14 -0.60
CA HIS A 216 5.45 1.31 0.63
C HIS A 216 6.95 1.15 0.35
N TYR A 217 7.43 1.82 -0.70
CA TYR A 217 8.73 1.57 -1.32
C TYR A 217 9.57 2.85 -1.51
N SER A 218 9.77 3.60 -0.43
CA SER A 218 10.47 4.90 -0.41
C SER A 218 11.44 5.06 0.78
N SER A 219 11.04 4.62 1.98
CA SER A 219 11.70 4.94 3.26
C SER A 219 13.10 4.36 3.47
N SER A 220 13.53 3.40 2.66
CA SER A 220 14.84 2.76 2.83
C SER A 220 15.95 3.43 2.00
N LYS A 221 17.14 3.57 2.59
CA LYS A 221 18.37 3.94 1.86
C LYS A 221 18.83 2.88 0.85
N ARG A 222 18.26 1.67 0.93
CA ARG A 222 18.50 0.55 0.00
C ARG A 222 17.64 0.62 -1.26
N ILE A 223 16.74 1.59 -1.32
CA ILE A 223 15.97 1.92 -2.52
C ILE A 223 16.73 3.04 -3.23
N GLY A 224 16.90 2.87 -4.54
CA GLY A 224 17.64 3.78 -5.40
C GLY A 224 17.10 5.21 -5.35
N ASP A 225 17.91 6.14 -5.87
CA ASP A 225 17.49 7.53 -6.07
C ASP A 225 16.34 7.58 -7.10
N TYR A 226 16.38 6.66 -8.06
CA TYR A 226 15.33 6.43 -9.05
C TYR A 226 14.93 4.96 -9.09
N ILE A 227 13.64 4.75 -9.36
CA ILE A 227 13.01 3.45 -9.56
C ILE A 227 12.50 3.43 -11.00
N ALA A 228 13.10 2.59 -11.84
CA ALA A 228 12.62 2.31 -13.20
C ALA A 228 11.88 0.97 -13.18
N LEU A 229 10.56 1.04 -13.08
CA LEU A 229 9.67 -0.11 -13.06
C LEU A 229 9.25 -0.46 -14.49
N GLY A 230 9.66 -1.62 -14.98
CA GLY A 230 9.16 -2.16 -16.25
C GLY A 230 7.65 -2.38 -16.20
N GLN A 231 6.98 -2.18 -17.32
CA GLN A 231 5.63 -2.72 -17.50
C GLN A 231 5.68 -4.25 -17.59
N ARG A 232 4.53 -4.92 -17.41
CA ARG A 232 4.36 -6.38 -17.23
C ARG A 232 5.20 -7.29 -18.14
N ASP A 233 5.61 -6.84 -19.32
CA ASP A 233 6.38 -7.61 -20.30
C ASP A 233 7.80 -7.10 -20.57
N THR A 234 8.29 -6.19 -19.74
CA THR A 234 9.55 -5.46 -19.97
C THR A 234 10.61 -5.80 -18.94
N TYR A 235 11.79 -6.20 -19.39
CA TYR A 235 12.95 -6.37 -18.52
C TYR A 235 14.03 -5.33 -18.82
N THR A 236 14.60 -4.73 -17.78
CA THR A 236 15.65 -3.71 -17.93
C THR A 236 17.01 -4.27 -17.56
N TYR A 237 18.00 -4.06 -18.43
CA TYR A 237 19.43 -4.33 -18.20
C TYR A 237 20.21 -3.02 -18.10
N SER A 238 21.39 -3.05 -17.49
CA SER A 238 22.29 -1.89 -17.46
C SER A 238 23.01 -1.76 -18.79
N GLU A 239 23.71 -2.81 -19.21
CA GLU A 239 24.54 -2.80 -20.41
C GLU A 239 24.10 -3.86 -21.44
N LYS A 240 24.30 -3.60 -22.74
CA LYS A 240 23.97 -4.52 -23.85
C LYS A 240 24.64 -5.87 -23.70
N LYS A 241 25.87 -5.89 -23.16
CA LYS A 241 26.64 -7.12 -22.96
C LYS A 241 26.00 -8.08 -21.94
N GLU A 242 25.10 -7.57 -21.09
CA GLU A 242 24.44 -8.33 -20.02
C GLU A 242 23.12 -8.97 -20.46
N VAL A 243 22.60 -8.58 -21.62
CA VAL A 243 21.32 -9.06 -22.13
C VAL A 243 21.35 -10.59 -22.30
N ASP A 244 20.54 -11.31 -21.52
CA ASP A 244 20.37 -12.77 -21.67
C ASP A 244 19.15 -13.08 -22.55
N PRO A 245 19.36 -13.54 -23.81
CA PRO A 245 18.26 -13.86 -24.72
C PRO A 245 17.44 -15.09 -24.28
N ARG A 246 17.91 -15.86 -23.28
CA ARG A 246 17.18 -17.01 -22.73
C ARG A 246 16.20 -16.61 -21.64
N LYS A 247 16.22 -15.35 -21.19
CA LYS A 247 15.28 -14.85 -20.18
C LYS A 247 13.95 -14.53 -20.86
N THR A 248 13.01 -15.46 -20.77
CA THR A 248 11.67 -15.31 -21.36
C THR A 248 10.59 -15.01 -20.33
N GLY A 249 10.94 -15.12 -19.04
CA GLY A 249 10.03 -14.82 -17.93
C GLY A 249 10.70 -13.97 -16.86
N ALA A 250 9.93 -13.10 -16.23
CA ALA A 250 10.35 -12.30 -15.09
C ALA A 250 9.18 -11.98 -14.15
N HIS A 251 9.55 -11.47 -12.98
CA HIS A 251 8.64 -11.04 -11.94
C HIS A 251 9.27 -9.85 -11.21
N GLY A 252 8.50 -9.18 -10.36
CA GLY A 252 8.88 -7.93 -9.69
C GLY A 252 8.26 -6.68 -10.30
N TYR A 253 7.26 -6.85 -11.18
CA TYR A 253 6.40 -5.78 -11.68
C TYR A 253 5.48 -5.24 -10.58
N ASP A 254 4.66 -4.26 -10.94
CA ASP A 254 3.56 -3.82 -10.09
C ASP A 254 2.68 -5.02 -9.68
N TYR A 255 2.44 -5.17 -8.37
CA TYR A 255 1.74 -6.32 -7.82
C TYR A 255 0.24 -6.37 -8.17
N ILE A 256 -0.33 -5.30 -8.74
CA ILE A 256 -1.72 -5.33 -9.27
C ILE A 256 -1.79 -5.88 -10.70
N GLU A 257 -0.66 -6.08 -11.37
CA GLU A 257 -0.63 -6.74 -12.68
C GLU A 257 -1.15 -8.17 -12.57
N PRO A 258 -1.96 -8.66 -13.53
CA PRO A 258 -2.69 -9.92 -13.40
C PRO A 258 -1.81 -11.18 -13.28
N ASP A 259 -0.53 -11.08 -13.64
CA ASP A 259 0.43 -12.19 -13.57
C ASP A 259 1.21 -12.25 -12.25
N MET A 260 1.16 -11.19 -11.43
CA MET A 260 1.93 -11.07 -10.18
C MET A 260 1.28 -11.64 -8.91
N PRO A 261 -0.05 -11.87 -8.81
CA PRO A 261 -0.65 -12.48 -7.64
C PRO A 261 -0.02 -13.83 -7.28
N SER A 262 0.18 -14.05 -5.98
CA SER A 262 0.66 -15.30 -5.41
C SER A 262 -0.50 -16.23 -5.04
N ILE A 263 -0.18 -17.48 -4.70
CA ILE A 263 -1.14 -18.45 -4.17
C ILE A 263 -1.07 -18.54 -2.64
N MET A 264 -2.19 -18.94 -2.03
CA MET A 264 -2.24 -19.43 -0.65
C MET A 264 -3.27 -20.57 -0.54
N PHE A 265 -2.83 -21.70 -0.01
CA PHE A 265 -3.69 -22.80 0.45
C PHE A 265 -3.33 -23.13 1.89
N ALA A 266 -4.33 -23.45 2.71
CA ALA A 266 -4.11 -23.81 4.11
C ALA A 266 -5.07 -24.90 4.54
N GLY A 267 -4.60 -25.80 5.40
CA GLY A 267 -5.39 -26.87 5.98
C GLY A 267 -4.79 -27.39 7.28
N GLY A 268 -5.62 -27.92 8.16
CA GLY A 268 -5.22 -28.45 9.46
C GLY A 268 -6.19 -28.09 10.58
N PRO A 269 -5.94 -28.58 11.80
CA PRO A 269 -6.89 -28.52 12.91
C PRO A 269 -7.19 -27.10 13.43
N SER A 270 -6.43 -26.09 13.02
CA SER A 270 -6.66 -24.69 13.44
C SER A 270 -7.44 -23.87 12.42
N PHE A 271 -7.62 -24.37 11.20
CA PHE A 271 -8.28 -23.66 10.10
C PHE A 271 -9.76 -24.01 10.01
N LYS A 272 -10.59 -23.03 9.65
CA LYS A 272 -11.97 -23.28 9.27
C LYS A 272 -12.02 -24.01 7.93
N GLU A 273 -12.92 -24.98 7.80
CA GLU A 273 -13.10 -25.70 6.55
C GLU A 273 -13.91 -24.90 5.53
N LYS A 274 -13.58 -25.07 4.24
CA LYS A 274 -14.37 -24.57 3.09
C LYS A 274 -14.55 -23.04 3.09
N ILE A 275 -13.56 -22.32 3.58
CA ILE A 275 -13.51 -20.85 3.54
C ILE A 275 -12.64 -20.40 2.37
N VAL A 276 -13.12 -19.40 1.64
CA VAL A 276 -12.34 -18.64 0.65
C VAL A 276 -12.24 -17.22 1.17
N LEU A 277 -11.01 -16.75 1.41
CA LEU A 277 -10.76 -15.37 1.79
C LEU A 277 -10.77 -14.47 0.56
N PRO A 278 -11.13 -13.18 0.69
CA PRO A 278 -10.87 -12.21 -0.38
C PRO A 278 -9.35 -12.07 -0.60
N PRO A 279 -8.91 -11.61 -1.79
CA PRO A 279 -7.50 -11.31 -2.04
C PRO A 279 -6.93 -10.37 -0.98
N PHE A 280 -5.71 -10.64 -0.54
CA PHE A 280 -5.03 -9.89 0.52
C PHE A 280 -3.51 -9.87 0.29
N ARG A 281 -2.79 -9.05 1.05
CA ARG A 281 -1.34 -8.87 0.90
C ARG A 281 -0.56 -9.83 1.80
N ASN A 282 0.61 -10.29 1.36
CA ASN A 282 1.45 -11.23 2.12
C ASN A 282 1.93 -10.72 3.50
N VAL A 283 1.84 -9.41 3.77
CA VAL A 283 2.13 -8.82 5.09
C VAL A 283 1.25 -9.40 6.21
N GLU A 284 0.08 -9.95 5.87
CA GLU A 284 -0.84 -10.59 6.82
C GLU A 284 -0.29 -11.91 7.42
N TYR A 285 0.73 -12.51 6.81
CA TYR A 285 1.21 -13.83 7.23
C TYR A 285 1.86 -13.84 8.61
N MET A 286 2.50 -12.76 9.05
CA MET A 286 3.10 -12.74 10.40
C MET A 286 2.03 -12.96 11.48
N ASN A 287 0.87 -12.30 11.34
CA ASN A 287 -0.28 -12.47 12.24
C ASN A 287 -0.84 -13.90 12.19
N LEU A 288 -0.86 -14.52 11.01
CA LEU A 288 -1.23 -15.94 10.87
C LEU A 288 -0.28 -16.83 11.68
N TRP A 289 1.03 -16.67 11.50
CA TRP A 289 2.03 -17.53 12.15
C TRP A 289 2.02 -17.38 13.65
N THR A 290 1.96 -16.15 14.17
CA THR A 290 1.89 -15.93 15.62
C THR A 290 0.65 -16.58 16.22
N LYS A 291 -0.49 -16.56 15.52
CA LYS A 291 -1.73 -17.20 16.01
C LYS A 291 -1.66 -18.72 15.99
N LEU A 292 -1.19 -19.32 14.89
CA LEU A 292 -1.03 -20.78 14.79
C LEU A 292 -0.04 -21.33 15.83
N LEU A 293 1.03 -20.59 16.10
CA LEU A 293 2.08 -20.97 17.05
C LEU A 293 1.81 -20.52 18.49
N GLN A 294 0.67 -19.86 18.74
CA GLN A 294 0.28 -19.30 20.04
C GLN A 294 1.35 -18.38 20.64
N LEU A 295 1.95 -17.55 19.79
CA LEU A 295 2.95 -16.56 20.17
C LEU A 295 2.27 -15.21 20.47
N PRO A 296 2.91 -14.36 21.31
CA PRO A 296 2.47 -12.97 21.47
C PRO A 296 2.43 -12.24 20.13
N ALA A 297 1.58 -11.21 20.04
CA ALA A 297 1.58 -10.30 18.91
C ALA A 297 3.00 -9.73 18.68
N HIS A 298 3.39 -9.64 17.41
CA HIS A 298 4.70 -9.16 16.99
C HIS A 298 4.53 -8.00 16.03
N GLU A 299 5.46 -7.04 16.06
CA GLU A 299 5.47 -5.91 15.12
C GLU A 299 5.45 -6.40 13.67
N ASN A 300 4.45 -5.95 12.88
CA ASN A 300 4.31 -6.17 11.45
C ASN A 300 3.26 -5.20 10.86
N ASP A 301 3.16 -5.16 9.53
CA ASP A 301 2.26 -4.26 8.80
C ASP A 301 0.88 -4.86 8.47
N GLY A 302 0.66 -6.13 8.83
CA GLY A 302 -0.62 -6.83 8.63
C GLY A 302 -1.67 -6.40 9.64
N ASP A 303 -2.93 -6.47 9.25
CA ASP A 303 -4.05 -6.22 10.15
C ASP A 303 -4.19 -7.38 11.16
N PRO A 304 -4.26 -7.09 12.47
CA PRO A 304 -4.27 -8.12 13.50
C PRO A 304 -5.48 -9.06 13.37
N ASP A 305 -6.59 -8.60 12.80
CA ASP A 305 -7.85 -9.36 12.80
C ASP A 305 -8.13 -10.08 11.47
N PHE A 306 -7.43 -9.72 10.38
CA PHE A 306 -7.72 -10.29 9.06
C PHE A 306 -7.68 -11.82 9.06
N MET A 307 -6.63 -12.41 9.64
CA MET A 307 -6.44 -13.87 9.66
C MET A 307 -7.42 -14.62 10.57
N ASN A 308 -8.24 -13.91 11.37
CA ASN A 308 -9.28 -14.54 12.22
C ASN A 308 -10.39 -15.15 11.37
N MET A 309 -10.58 -14.62 10.16
CA MET A 309 -11.52 -15.16 9.20
C MET A 309 -11.16 -16.58 8.77
N ALA A 310 -9.86 -16.93 8.77
CA ALA A 310 -9.36 -18.25 8.39
C ALA A 310 -9.33 -19.26 9.54
N LEU A 311 -9.23 -18.80 10.79
CA LEU A 311 -8.93 -19.64 11.96
C LEU A 311 -10.19 -19.96 12.78
N ILE A 312 -10.25 -21.17 13.35
CA ILE A 312 -11.33 -21.61 14.26
C ILE A 312 -11.30 -20.77 15.55
N SER A 313 -10.12 -20.63 16.14
CA SER A 313 -9.89 -19.84 17.36
C SER A 313 -9.20 -18.52 17.02
N GLY A 314 -9.85 -17.68 16.21
CA GLY A 314 -9.28 -16.42 15.69
C GLY A 314 -8.89 -15.38 16.75
N GLY A 315 -9.23 -15.56 18.03
CA GLY A 315 -9.07 -14.51 19.04
C GLY A 315 -10.13 -13.41 18.89
N GLY A 316 -10.21 -12.54 19.90
CA GLY A 316 -11.13 -11.40 19.89
C GLY A 316 -10.67 -10.29 18.94
N VAL A 317 -11.61 -9.44 18.52
CA VAL A 317 -11.33 -8.24 17.73
C VAL A 317 -10.41 -7.31 18.52
N GLN A 318 -9.27 -6.92 17.93
CA GLN A 318 -8.34 -5.98 18.53
C GLN A 318 -8.60 -4.56 17.99
N LEU A 319 -9.47 -3.82 18.68
CA LEU A 319 -9.76 -2.43 18.31
C LEU A 319 -8.60 -1.51 18.69
N ALA A 320 -8.06 -0.80 17.71
CA ALA A 320 -7.17 0.33 17.95
C ALA A 320 -7.97 1.49 18.57
N HIS A 321 -7.47 2.03 19.68
CA HIS A 321 -8.08 3.18 20.34
C HIS A 321 -7.52 4.49 19.78
N HIS A 322 -8.28 5.13 18.89
CA HIS A 322 -8.00 6.49 18.42
C HIS A 322 -8.89 7.52 19.12
N SER A 323 -8.41 8.75 19.26
CA SER A 323 -9.19 9.81 19.90
C SER A 323 -10.26 10.33 18.95
N PRO A 324 -11.53 10.47 19.39
CA PRO A 324 -12.55 11.15 18.60
C PRO A 324 -12.16 12.59 18.31
N VAL A 325 -12.23 12.98 17.03
CA VAL A 325 -12.12 14.38 16.64
C VAL A 325 -13.34 15.11 17.20
N ARG A 326 -13.11 16.18 17.98
CA ARG A 326 -14.19 16.92 18.65
C ARG A 326 -14.71 18.03 17.76
N LYS A 327 -15.96 18.47 17.98
CA LYS A 327 -16.49 19.65 17.28
C LYS A 327 -15.58 20.84 17.62
N CYS A 328 -15.22 21.64 16.61
CA CYS A 328 -14.45 22.86 16.84
C CYS A 328 -15.19 23.74 17.85
N ALA A 329 -14.45 24.30 18.81
CA ALA A 329 -15.02 25.21 19.78
C ALA A 329 -15.47 26.48 19.03
N THR A 330 -16.75 26.52 18.66
CA THR A 330 -17.39 27.77 18.29
C THR A 330 -17.48 28.56 19.59
N ASN A 331 -16.63 29.57 19.79
CA ASN A 331 -17.01 30.63 20.71
C ASN A 331 -18.44 31.02 20.31
N SER A 332 -19.33 31.20 21.29
CA SER A 332 -20.78 31.37 21.09
C SER A 332 -21.18 32.64 20.32
N ALA A 333 -20.27 33.23 19.57
CA ALA A 333 -20.50 33.93 18.33
C ALA A 333 -19.33 33.56 17.41
N LEU A 334 -19.60 33.09 16.19
CA LEU A 334 -18.76 33.45 15.06
C LEU A 334 -18.88 34.98 14.98
N ASP A 335 -18.10 35.69 15.80
CA ASP A 335 -18.15 37.15 15.78
C ASP A 335 -17.69 37.61 14.39
N LYS A 336 -18.17 38.79 13.97
CA LYS A 336 -17.79 39.35 12.66
C LYS A 336 -16.28 39.36 12.46
N HIS A 337 -15.49 39.47 13.53
CA HIS A 337 -14.04 39.48 13.45
C HIS A 337 -13.48 38.11 13.07
N SER A 338 -13.96 37.03 13.69
CA SER A 338 -13.58 35.65 13.42
C SER A 338 -14.06 35.20 12.04
N LEU A 339 -15.24 35.63 11.61
CA LEU A 339 -15.71 35.44 10.23
C LEU A 339 -14.89 36.23 9.20
N ASN A 340 -14.48 37.46 9.51
CA ASN A 340 -13.61 38.26 8.65
C ASN A 340 -12.18 37.69 8.57
N VAL A 341 -11.70 37.05 9.64
CA VAL A 341 -10.40 36.34 9.66
C VAL A 341 -10.50 35.02 8.91
N ILE A 342 -11.53 34.21 9.19
CA ILE A 342 -11.73 32.90 8.54
C ILE A 342 -12.00 33.10 7.06
N CYS A 343 -12.93 33.98 6.70
CA CYS A 343 -13.46 34.05 5.34
C CYS A 343 -12.87 35.21 4.49
N GLY A 344 -12.06 36.10 5.07
CA GLY A 344 -11.48 37.26 4.36
C GLY A 344 -12.50 38.37 4.07
N LYS A 345 -12.44 38.99 2.87
CA LYS A 345 -13.39 40.04 2.42
C LYS A 345 -14.71 39.43 1.94
N CYS A 346 -15.44 38.89 2.88
CA CYS A 346 -16.73 38.29 2.61
C CYS A 346 -17.82 39.32 2.32
N SER A 347 -18.71 38.98 1.39
CA SER A 347 -19.96 39.71 1.28
C SER A 347 -20.84 39.41 2.51
N ALA A 348 -21.75 40.32 2.87
CA ALA A 348 -22.70 40.02 3.95
C ALA A 348 -23.56 38.77 3.65
N LYS A 349 -23.80 38.47 2.36
CA LYS A 349 -24.63 37.34 1.91
C LYS A 349 -23.98 36.02 2.24
N ASP A 350 -22.73 35.78 1.83
CA ASP A 350 -22.14 34.49 2.11
C ASP A 350 -21.71 34.35 3.60
N GLU A 351 -21.65 35.44 4.39
CA GLU A 351 -21.45 35.39 5.85
C GLU A 351 -22.68 34.77 6.51
N GLU A 352 -23.85 35.17 6.02
CA GLU A 352 -25.13 34.58 6.37
C GLU A 352 -25.24 33.11 5.91
N GLU A 353 -24.79 32.79 4.69
CA GLU A 353 -24.78 31.40 4.19
C GLU A 353 -23.84 30.49 4.99
N PHE A 354 -22.63 30.95 5.32
CA PHE A 354 -21.70 30.21 6.17
C PHE A 354 -22.20 30.04 7.60
N GLY A 355 -22.83 31.08 8.17
CA GLY A 355 -23.49 31.01 9.47
C GLY A 355 -24.59 29.95 9.49
N LYS A 356 -25.48 29.95 8.50
CA LYS A 356 -26.53 28.93 8.33
C LYS A 356 -25.94 27.52 8.13
N TRP A 357 -24.84 27.41 7.40
CA TRP A 357 -24.13 26.16 7.18
C TRP A 357 -23.56 25.60 8.49
N ALA A 358 -22.87 26.42 9.29
CA ALA A 358 -22.25 26.02 10.55
C ALA A 358 -23.25 25.70 11.68
N GLU A 359 -24.47 26.25 11.60
CA GLU A 359 -25.58 26.00 12.54
C GLU A 359 -26.41 24.75 12.19
N CYS A 360 -26.14 24.08 11.06
CA CYS A 360 -26.90 22.90 10.68
C CYS A 360 -26.71 21.75 11.69
N LYS A 361 -27.80 21.07 12.03
CA LYS A 361 -27.76 19.87 12.89
C LYS A 361 -27.06 18.74 12.13
N ILE A 362 -26.44 17.82 12.88
CA ILE A 362 -25.81 16.59 12.35
C ILE A 362 -26.77 15.93 11.34
N GLY A 363 -26.32 15.85 10.08
CA GLY A 363 -27.08 15.38 8.93
C GLY A 363 -26.14 15.22 7.72
N GLY A 364 -26.57 14.48 6.70
CA GLY A 364 -25.78 14.27 5.48
C GLY A 364 -24.47 13.52 5.72
N ALA A 365 -23.36 14.03 5.17
CA ALA A 365 -22.02 13.43 5.26
C ALA A 365 -21.58 13.06 6.68
N SER A 366 -21.86 13.93 7.66
CA SER A 366 -21.51 13.73 9.08
C SER A 366 -22.22 12.53 9.73
N ALA A 367 -23.31 12.04 9.14
CA ALA A 367 -24.00 10.83 9.60
C ALA A 367 -23.38 9.54 9.03
N ALA A 368 -22.67 9.62 7.91
CA ALA A 368 -22.08 8.44 7.24
C ALA A 368 -20.69 8.07 7.75
N VAL A 369 -19.92 9.06 8.24
CA VAL A 369 -18.52 8.85 8.63
C VAL A 369 -18.23 9.55 9.94
N THR A 370 -17.62 8.81 10.86
CA THR A 370 -16.97 9.38 12.05
C THR A 370 -15.46 9.38 11.85
N VAL A 371 -14.81 10.51 12.10
CA VAL A 371 -13.35 10.63 12.02
C VAL A 371 -12.73 10.63 13.41
N THR A 372 -11.71 9.80 13.57
CA THR A 372 -10.84 9.76 14.76
C THR A 372 -9.41 10.05 14.32
N ALA A 373 -8.53 10.45 15.24
CA ALA A 373 -7.15 10.78 14.91
C ALA A 373 -6.20 10.37 16.04
N ASP A 374 -4.91 10.24 15.71
CA ASP A 374 -3.85 9.95 16.68
C ASP A 374 -3.55 11.16 17.56
N LEU A 375 -3.65 12.35 16.98
CA LEU A 375 -3.40 13.64 17.65
C LEU A 375 -4.71 14.34 18.00
N ARG A 376 -4.66 15.18 19.04
CA ARG A 376 -5.81 16.00 19.47
C ARG A 376 -5.87 17.36 18.78
N ASP A 377 -5.02 17.57 17.80
CA ASP A 377 -4.88 18.83 17.07
C ASP A 377 -5.85 18.92 15.89
N PHE A 378 -6.88 18.06 15.87
CA PHE A 378 -7.96 18.12 14.91
C PHE A 378 -9.28 18.45 15.60
N CYS A 379 -10.07 19.29 14.95
CA CYS A 379 -11.48 19.48 15.27
C CYS A 379 -12.33 19.36 14.02
N TYR A 380 -13.64 19.13 14.16
CA TYR A 380 -14.54 19.06 13.01
C TYR A 380 -15.59 20.17 13.00
N MET A 381 -16.03 20.51 11.80
CA MET A 381 -17.21 21.30 11.50
C MET A 381 -18.15 20.45 10.65
N ALA A 382 -19.44 20.48 10.93
CA ALA A 382 -20.44 19.70 10.21
C ALA A 382 -21.52 20.63 9.66
N GLY A 383 -21.74 20.56 8.35
CA GLY A 383 -22.87 21.18 7.65
C GLY A 383 -23.96 20.17 7.34
N CYS A 384 -24.96 20.59 6.56
CA CYS A 384 -26.10 19.73 6.20
C CYS A 384 -25.74 18.60 5.21
N THR A 385 -24.74 18.82 4.35
CA THR A 385 -24.37 17.94 3.23
C THR A 385 -22.92 17.48 3.28
N ASP A 386 -22.15 18.03 4.21
CA ASP A 386 -20.70 18.08 4.16
C ASP A 386 -20.11 18.19 5.58
N PHE A 387 -18.93 17.62 5.76
CA PHE A 387 -18.24 17.50 7.05
C PHE A 387 -16.76 17.77 6.84
N ALA A 388 -16.21 18.73 7.58
CA ALA A 388 -14.83 19.17 7.47
C ALA A 388 -14.06 18.85 8.75
N VAL A 389 -12.85 18.31 8.60
CA VAL A 389 -11.85 18.16 9.65
C VAL A 389 -10.81 19.25 9.46
N ILE A 390 -10.61 20.04 10.50
CA ILE A 390 -9.70 21.17 10.54
C ILE A 390 -8.51 20.80 11.42
N ASP A 391 -7.31 21.00 10.90
CA ASP A 391 -6.08 20.94 11.67
C ASP A 391 -5.87 22.29 12.38
N ILE A 392 -5.68 22.22 13.70
CA ILE A 392 -5.48 23.36 14.60
C ILE A 392 -4.10 23.30 15.29
N SER A 393 -3.19 22.45 14.80
CA SER A 393 -1.82 22.31 15.33
C SER A 393 -0.96 23.56 15.11
N THR A 394 -1.24 24.28 14.02
CA THR A 394 -0.55 25.52 13.64
C THR A 394 -1.36 26.76 14.00
N LYS A 395 -0.69 27.92 14.08
CA LYS A 395 -1.37 29.22 14.31
C LYS A 395 -2.43 29.51 13.25
N ASP A 396 -2.22 29.02 12.04
CA ASP A 396 -3.17 29.10 10.93
C ASP A 396 -3.87 27.75 10.83
N ALA A 397 -5.19 27.72 11.02
CA ALA A 397 -5.98 26.49 10.89
C ALA A 397 -6.17 26.14 9.41
N PHE A 398 -6.06 24.87 9.05
CA PHE A 398 -6.22 24.43 7.66
C PHE A 398 -7.19 23.25 7.51
N LEU A 399 -7.84 23.18 6.34
CA LEU A 399 -8.74 22.08 6.01
C LEU A 399 -7.92 20.82 5.75
N ALA A 400 -7.98 19.88 6.68
CA ALA A 400 -7.28 18.61 6.59
C ALA A 400 -8.06 17.62 5.73
N THR A 401 -9.36 17.45 6.03
CA THR A 401 -10.25 16.51 5.32
C THR A 401 -11.61 17.15 5.09
N LEU A 402 -12.20 16.91 3.93
CA LEU A 402 -13.56 17.24 3.57
C LEU A 402 -14.30 15.96 3.18
N VAL A 403 -15.48 15.76 3.74
CA VAL A 403 -16.39 14.66 3.44
C VAL A 403 -17.66 15.25 2.82
N GLU A 404 -18.02 14.82 1.62
CA GLU A 404 -19.12 15.35 0.83
C GLU A 404 -19.99 14.22 0.28
N VAL A 405 -21.27 14.49 0.08
CA VAL A 405 -22.18 13.59 -0.62
C VAL A 405 -22.59 14.26 -1.93
N TYR A 406 -22.15 13.69 -3.05
CA TYR A 406 -22.58 14.11 -4.37
C TYR A 406 -23.80 13.31 -4.81
N ASP A 407 -24.84 14.01 -5.28
CA ASP A 407 -26.08 13.40 -5.77
C ASP A 407 -26.47 14.03 -7.10
N GLN A 408 -26.61 13.20 -8.14
CA GLN A 408 -27.01 13.59 -9.48
C GLN A 408 -28.34 14.37 -9.51
N LYS A 409 -29.27 14.07 -8.59
CA LYS A 409 -30.59 14.72 -8.52
C LYS A 409 -30.55 16.09 -7.85
N SER A 410 -29.49 16.39 -7.10
CA SER A 410 -29.45 17.59 -6.26
C SER A 410 -29.18 18.89 -7.04
N ASN A 411 -28.78 18.82 -8.31
CA ASN A 411 -28.46 19.97 -9.18
C ASN A 411 -27.47 20.99 -8.57
N GLN A 412 -26.83 20.66 -7.44
CA GLN A 412 -25.72 21.41 -6.88
C GLN A 412 -24.52 21.17 -7.80
N HIS A 413 -23.86 22.24 -8.23
CA HIS A 413 -22.75 22.18 -9.17
C HIS A 413 -21.72 21.15 -8.71
N LEU A 414 -21.74 19.98 -9.36
CA LEU A 414 -20.70 18.96 -9.26
C LEU A 414 -19.39 19.64 -9.66
N LEU A 415 -18.52 19.86 -8.67
CA LEU A 415 -17.10 20.17 -8.82
C LEU A 415 -16.80 21.11 -9.99
N SER A 416 -16.89 22.43 -9.80
CA SER A 416 -16.34 23.34 -10.80
C SER A 416 -14.81 23.30 -10.77
N ASN A 417 -14.14 23.43 -11.92
CA ASN A 417 -12.67 23.56 -12.01
C ASN A 417 -12.16 24.81 -11.28
N GLU A 418 -13.06 25.75 -10.94
CA GLU A 418 -12.78 26.92 -10.10
C GLU A 418 -13.07 26.67 -8.61
N CYS A 419 -13.77 25.58 -8.25
CA CYS A 419 -14.11 25.20 -6.87
C CYS A 419 -12.92 24.50 -6.23
N THR A 420 -11.89 25.29 -6.04
CA THR A 420 -10.92 25.06 -5.00
C THR A 420 -11.60 25.32 -3.68
N PHE A 421 -11.98 24.25 -2.96
CA PHE A 421 -12.57 24.35 -1.62
C PHE A 421 -11.53 24.90 -0.64
N HIS A 422 -11.33 26.21 -0.68
CA HIS A 422 -11.08 26.97 0.51
C HIS A 422 -12.40 26.93 1.30
N LEU A 423 -12.35 26.62 2.59
CA LEU A 423 -13.39 27.07 3.53
C LEU A 423 -13.42 28.63 3.67
N ALA A 424 -12.79 29.34 2.72
CA ALA A 424 -12.64 30.78 2.62
C ALA A 424 -12.09 31.24 1.25
N ASN A 425 -12.88 31.19 0.18
CA ASN A 425 -12.94 32.31 -0.79
C ASN A 425 -14.18 32.15 -1.68
N ARG A 426 -14.86 33.27 -1.91
CA ARG A 426 -16.18 33.36 -2.51
C ARG A 426 -16.15 33.82 -3.95
N SER A 427 -17.32 33.63 -4.56
CA SER A 427 -17.89 34.28 -5.74
C SER A 427 -17.28 35.65 -6.09
N HIS A 428 -16.31 35.69 -7.02
CA HIS A 428 -16.21 36.54 -8.22
C HIS A 428 -14.77 36.45 -8.78
N PRO A 429 -14.61 36.38 -10.12
CA PRO A 429 -13.36 35.96 -10.76
C PRO A 429 -12.25 37.01 -10.54
N CYS A 430 -11.24 36.69 -9.74
CA CYS A 430 -10.19 37.64 -9.40
C CYS A 430 -9.03 37.64 -10.42
N LYS A 431 -8.82 38.78 -11.08
CA LYS A 431 -7.50 39.14 -11.65
C LYS A 431 -6.46 39.22 -10.52
N ARG A 432 -5.33 38.54 -10.69
CA ARG A 432 -4.20 38.47 -9.73
C ARG A 432 -3.72 39.89 -9.31
N PRO A 433 -3.65 40.23 -8.01
CA PRO A 433 -2.91 41.39 -7.53
C PRO A 433 -1.45 41.02 -7.20
N ASN A 434 -0.53 41.97 -7.44
CA ASN A 434 0.87 41.89 -6.98
C ASN A 434 0.95 41.91 -5.45
N ILE A 435 1.73 40.98 -4.89
CA ILE A 435 1.74 40.64 -3.46
C ILE A 435 2.78 41.48 -2.70
N VAL A 436 2.35 42.05 -1.56
CA VAL A 436 3.20 42.31 -0.38
C VAL A 436 2.45 41.80 0.87
N GLU A 437 3.08 40.82 1.53
CA GLU A 437 3.05 40.39 2.93
C GLU A 437 1.74 40.35 3.77
N LYS A 438 1.36 39.09 4.08
CA LYS A 438 0.92 38.51 5.37
C LYS A 438 -0.48 37.90 5.37
N VAL A 439 -0.47 36.57 5.53
CA VAL A 439 -1.56 35.57 5.62
C VAL A 439 -2.01 35.01 4.25
N GLU A 440 -1.51 33.81 3.90
CA GLU A 440 -1.92 33.01 2.73
C GLU A 440 -2.82 31.85 3.18
N TYR A 441 -4.11 31.88 2.86
CA TYR A 441 -5.01 30.73 3.00
C TYR A 441 -4.88 29.83 1.77
N ARG A 442 -4.44 28.58 1.94
CA ARG A 442 -4.12 27.65 0.84
C ARG A 442 -5.24 26.63 0.65
N THR A 443 -5.75 26.56 -0.57
CA THR A 443 -6.73 25.58 -1.05
C THR A 443 -6.28 24.12 -0.87
N LEU A 444 -7.23 23.18 -0.94
CA LEU A 444 -6.95 21.80 -1.36
C LEU A 444 -6.38 21.68 -2.79
N SER A 445 -6.37 22.75 -3.60
CA SER A 445 -5.55 22.77 -4.81
C SER A 445 -4.08 22.83 -4.50
N ALA A 446 -3.42 21.82 -5.05
CA ALA A 446 -2.07 21.88 -5.54
C ALA A 446 -1.70 23.30 -6.01
N TYR A 447 -0.50 23.68 -5.59
CA TYR A 447 0.40 24.61 -6.24
C TYR A 447 -0.04 25.06 -7.66
N PRO A 448 -0.06 26.37 -7.97
CA PRO A 448 -0.34 26.85 -9.32
C PRO A 448 0.58 26.15 -10.35
N GLY A 449 -0.01 25.33 -11.25
CA GLY A 449 0.70 24.61 -12.31
C GLY A 449 0.87 23.10 -12.13
N ARG A 450 0.34 22.48 -11.06
CA ARG A 450 0.43 21.02 -10.80
C ARG A 450 -0.97 20.38 -10.74
N ASP A 451 -1.54 19.99 -11.88
CA ASP A 451 -2.97 19.66 -11.99
C ASP A 451 -3.28 18.14 -11.93
N ILE A 452 -3.19 17.56 -10.73
CA ILE A 452 -3.68 16.19 -10.45
C ILE A 452 -5.17 16.17 -10.05
N LEU A 453 -5.76 17.34 -9.78
CA LEU A 453 -7.13 17.46 -9.29
C LEU A 453 -8.13 17.32 -10.42
N ASP A 454 -7.84 17.85 -11.60
CA ASP A 454 -8.72 17.73 -12.76
C ASP A 454 -9.03 16.27 -13.11
N PRO A 455 -8.02 15.36 -13.27
CA PRO A 455 -8.26 13.92 -13.43
C PRO A 455 -9.19 13.32 -12.37
N LEU A 456 -8.98 13.67 -11.09
CA LEU A 456 -9.77 13.16 -9.98
C LEU A 456 -11.20 13.70 -9.97
N ASN A 457 -11.39 14.99 -10.25
CA ASN A 457 -12.68 15.66 -10.27
C ASN A 457 -13.53 15.18 -11.43
N ASP A 458 -12.96 15.10 -12.64
CA ASP A 458 -13.64 14.56 -13.80
C ASP A 458 -14.06 13.11 -13.56
N TYR A 459 -13.16 12.29 -13.02
CA TYR A 459 -13.49 10.90 -12.70
C TYR A 459 -14.57 10.80 -11.61
N THR A 460 -14.51 11.64 -10.57
CA THR A 460 -15.55 11.68 -9.53
C THR A 460 -16.92 12.02 -10.13
N LYS A 461 -16.96 12.95 -11.09
CA LYS A 461 -18.19 13.29 -11.83
C LYS A 461 -18.73 12.11 -12.64
N GLU A 462 -17.87 11.41 -13.38
CA GLU A 462 -18.24 10.19 -14.12
C GLU A 462 -18.84 9.13 -13.18
N ILE A 463 -18.26 8.95 -11.99
CA ILE A 463 -18.77 8.01 -10.98
C ILE A 463 -20.12 8.47 -10.40
N VAL A 464 -20.31 9.77 -10.18
CA VAL A 464 -21.62 10.29 -9.75
C VAL A 464 -22.68 10.07 -10.83
N GLU A 465 -22.34 10.27 -12.10
CA GLU A 465 -23.26 9.99 -13.22
C GLU A 465 -23.60 8.49 -13.32
N LYS A 466 -22.62 7.62 -13.05
CA LYS A 466 -22.77 6.16 -13.10
C LYS A 466 -23.59 5.58 -11.94
N PHE A 467 -23.33 6.01 -10.71
CA PHE A 467 -23.95 5.45 -9.50
C PHE A 467 -25.09 6.32 -8.94
N GLY A 468 -25.34 7.50 -9.52
CA GLY A 468 -26.35 8.47 -9.11
C GLY A 468 -26.01 9.23 -7.82
N ARG A 469 -25.35 8.59 -6.85
CA ARG A 469 -24.87 9.22 -5.61
C ARG A 469 -23.53 8.61 -5.20
N VAL A 470 -22.63 9.44 -4.65
CA VAL A 470 -21.28 9.07 -4.19
C VAL A 470 -20.94 9.84 -2.92
N LEU A 471 -20.32 9.17 -1.95
CA LEU A 471 -19.68 9.82 -0.81
C LEU A 471 -18.18 10.00 -1.14
N SER A 472 -17.70 11.23 -1.05
CA SER A 472 -16.30 11.61 -1.32
C SER A 472 -15.64 12.09 -0.04
N ILE A 473 -14.45 11.56 0.27
CA ILE A 473 -13.59 12.02 1.37
C ILE A 473 -12.29 12.49 0.75
N THR A 474 -12.08 13.80 0.65
CA THR A 474 -10.87 14.39 0.07
C THR A 474 -10.05 15.08 1.15
N GLY A 475 -8.73 14.95 1.13
CA GLY A 475 -7.89 15.66 2.09
C GLY A 475 -6.44 15.74 1.67
N THR A 476 -5.65 16.45 2.45
CA THR A 476 -4.20 16.61 2.24
C THR A 476 -3.43 16.09 3.43
N THR A 477 -2.16 15.70 3.24
CA THR A 477 -1.29 15.23 4.32
C THR A 477 0.19 15.50 4.07
N TYR A 478 0.98 15.35 5.13
CA TYR A 478 2.41 15.56 5.19
C TYR A 478 3.11 14.24 5.54
N ASP A 479 4.08 13.88 4.71
CA ASP A 479 4.96 12.72 4.78
C ASP A 479 6.31 13.15 4.19
N GLU A 480 7.05 13.97 4.95
CA GLU A 480 8.29 14.60 4.45
C GLU A 480 9.47 13.63 4.41
N ASP A 481 9.44 12.56 5.21
CA ASP A 481 10.46 11.50 5.20
C ASP A 481 10.06 10.28 4.34
N TYR A 482 8.89 10.34 3.71
CA TYR A 482 8.35 9.33 2.79
C TYR A 482 8.27 7.95 3.45
N ASP A 483 7.88 7.90 4.72
CA ASP A 483 7.74 6.68 5.50
C ASP A 483 6.32 6.09 5.43
N GLY A 484 5.39 6.78 4.75
CA GLY A 484 4.00 6.38 4.59
C GLY A 484 3.15 6.64 5.83
N LYS A 485 3.64 7.44 6.78
CA LYS A 485 2.95 7.82 8.01
C LYS A 485 2.86 9.34 8.13
N HIS A 486 1.91 9.78 8.94
CA HIS A 486 1.69 11.19 9.16
C HIS A 486 2.87 11.87 9.89
N SER A 487 3.46 12.88 9.24
CA SER A 487 4.47 13.75 9.83
C SER A 487 3.83 14.82 10.72
N ALA A 488 3.88 14.62 12.04
CA ALA A 488 3.34 15.54 13.04
C ALA A 488 4.27 16.74 13.39
N SER A 489 5.53 16.69 12.97
CA SER A 489 6.58 17.63 13.42
C SER A 489 6.69 18.88 12.53
N LYS A 490 7.45 19.90 12.96
CA LYS A 490 7.63 21.19 12.27
C LYS A 490 7.84 20.98 10.77
N LEU A 491 6.79 21.26 10.01
CA LEU A 491 6.77 21.20 8.57
C LEU A 491 7.93 22.06 8.02
N ASN A 492 8.85 21.45 7.29
CA ASN A 492 9.86 22.21 6.54
C ASN A 492 9.19 22.96 5.39
N SER A 493 8.09 22.38 4.86
CA SER A 493 7.26 22.97 3.83
C SER A 493 5.86 23.31 4.35
N PRO A 494 5.36 24.53 4.16
CA PRO A 494 3.97 24.87 4.44
C PRO A 494 2.97 24.29 3.41
N TYR A 495 3.42 23.36 2.55
CA TYR A 495 2.59 22.71 1.54
C TYR A 495 2.49 21.21 1.83
N PRO A 496 1.30 20.61 1.72
CA PRO A 496 1.15 19.17 1.87
C PRO A 496 1.99 18.42 0.84
N THR A 497 2.51 17.28 1.26
CA THR A 497 3.25 16.37 0.39
C THR A 497 2.33 15.55 -0.52
N HIS A 498 1.11 15.25 -0.03
CA HIS A 498 0.16 14.38 -0.70
C HIS A 498 -1.28 14.89 -0.61
N LEU A 499 -2.06 14.55 -1.62
CA LEU A 499 -3.52 14.62 -1.66
C LEU A 499 -4.08 13.20 -1.63
N PHE A 500 -5.16 12.97 -0.89
CA PHE A 500 -5.91 11.72 -0.94
C PHE A 500 -7.38 11.97 -1.28
N ARG A 501 -8.01 10.95 -1.89
CA ARG A 501 -9.46 10.90 -2.10
C ARG A 501 -9.97 9.48 -1.88
N ILE A 502 -11.03 9.32 -1.09
CA ILE A 502 -11.78 8.07 -0.95
C ILE A 502 -13.16 8.30 -1.55
N LEU A 503 -13.52 7.50 -2.54
CA LEU A 503 -14.86 7.44 -3.12
C LEU A 503 -15.58 6.21 -2.60
N MET A 504 -16.83 6.39 -2.19
CA MET A 504 -17.71 5.30 -1.78
C MET A 504 -19.03 5.37 -2.54
N ALA A 505 -19.45 4.24 -3.06
CA ALA A 505 -20.70 4.08 -3.79
C ALA A 505 -21.39 2.78 -3.40
N CYS A 506 -22.66 2.63 -3.80
CA CYS A 506 -23.46 1.44 -3.58
C CYS A 506 -23.70 0.71 -4.90
N ASN A 507 -23.49 -0.60 -4.92
CA ASN A 507 -23.96 -1.45 -6.02
C ASN A 507 -25.48 -1.63 -6.05
N GLY A 508 -26.15 -1.34 -4.93
CA GLY A 508 -27.60 -1.31 -4.82
C GLY A 508 -28.09 0.03 -4.29
N ASP A 509 -29.24 0.02 -3.63
CA ASP A 509 -29.88 1.25 -3.17
C ASP A 509 -29.15 1.89 -1.98
N TRP A 510 -29.06 3.21 -2.02
CA TRP A 510 -28.71 4.03 -0.87
C TRP A 510 -29.83 3.96 0.18
N SER A 511 -29.47 4.05 1.46
CA SER A 511 -30.43 4.11 2.54
C SER A 511 -31.28 5.39 2.48
N ASN A 512 -32.55 5.29 2.87
CA ASN A 512 -33.39 6.46 3.10
C ASN A 512 -33.00 7.23 4.37
N ASN A 513 -32.20 6.62 5.25
CA ASN A 513 -31.84 7.16 6.57
C ASN A 513 -30.46 7.85 6.58
N GLY A 514 -29.77 7.93 5.44
CA GLY A 514 -28.49 8.62 5.35
C GLY A 514 -27.65 8.21 4.15
N PRO A 515 -26.43 8.78 4.01
CA PRO A 515 -25.54 8.52 2.89
C PRO A 515 -24.68 7.26 3.13
N PHE A 516 -25.34 6.11 3.25
CA PHE A 516 -24.72 4.79 3.30
C PHE A 516 -25.60 3.78 2.55
N CYS A 517 -25.03 2.65 2.14
CA CYS A 517 -25.79 1.62 1.43
C CYS A 517 -26.83 0.96 2.33
N ASN A 518 -27.96 0.57 1.76
CA ASN A 518 -29.01 -0.13 2.51
C ASN A 518 -28.53 -1.51 3.00
N GLN A 519 -27.77 -2.20 2.15
CA GLN A 519 -27.05 -3.43 2.50
C GLN A 519 -25.56 -3.11 2.60
N PRO A 520 -24.93 -3.24 3.78
CA PRO A 520 -23.53 -2.92 3.97
C PRO A 520 -22.63 -3.61 2.93
N GLU A 521 -22.83 -4.90 2.64
CA GLU A 521 -22.09 -5.74 1.67
C GLU A 521 -22.06 -5.20 0.23
N GLN A 522 -22.97 -4.28 -0.10
CA GLN A 522 -23.02 -3.63 -1.42
C GLN A 522 -22.16 -2.35 -1.50
N THR A 523 -21.52 -1.96 -0.40
CA THR A 523 -20.61 -0.81 -0.36
C THR A 523 -19.34 -1.12 -1.15
N LYS A 524 -19.03 -0.26 -2.12
CA LYS A 524 -17.74 -0.25 -2.82
C LYS A 524 -16.90 0.93 -2.35
N VAL A 525 -15.59 0.73 -2.31
CA VAL A 525 -14.61 1.79 -2.04
C VAL A 525 -13.54 1.85 -3.13
N LEU A 526 -13.12 3.06 -3.48
CA LEU A 526 -12.00 3.32 -4.37
C LEU A 526 -11.24 4.52 -3.80
N SER A 527 -9.97 4.34 -3.48
CA SER A 527 -9.17 5.37 -2.84
C SER A 527 -7.87 5.64 -3.59
N PHE A 528 -7.42 6.87 -3.49
CA PHE A 528 -6.24 7.39 -4.17
C PHE A 528 -5.36 8.16 -3.20
N VAL A 529 -4.05 8.09 -3.39
CA VAL A 529 -3.06 8.96 -2.74
C VAL A 529 -2.07 9.42 -3.79
N PHE A 530 -2.07 10.72 -4.05
CA PHE A 530 -1.19 11.36 -5.02
C PHE A 530 -0.13 12.20 -4.31
N PRO A 531 1.15 12.04 -4.63
CA PRO A 531 2.16 13.02 -4.28
C PRO A 531 1.95 14.30 -5.10
N HIS A 532 2.36 15.44 -4.56
CA HIS A 532 2.36 16.71 -5.30
C HIS A 532 3.51 16.76 -6.31
N MET A 533 3.24 16.34 -7.56
CA MET A 533 4.23 16.27 -8.64
C MET A 533 4.15 17.43 -9.63
N ASP A 534 5.29 17.86 -10.18
CA ASP A 534 5.38 18.79 -11.32
C ASP A 534 5.05 18.07 -12.65
N GLY A 535 3.77 17.74 -12.83
CA GLY A 535 3.30 16.93 -13.97
C GLY A 535 3.60 15.44 -13.80
N ASP A 536 3.09 14.63 -14.72
CA ASP A 536 3.32 13.18 -14.71
C ASP A 536 4.62 12.83 -15.46
N PRO A 537 5.67 12.32 -14.78
CA PRO A 537 6.92 11.94 -15.44
C PRO A 537 6.76 10.74 -16.39
N ASN A 538 5.58 10.10 -16.43
CA ASN A 538 5.32 8.94 -17.27
C ASN A 538 4.34 9.22 -18.41
N CYS A 539 3.80 10.45 -18.53
CA CYS A 539 2.83 10.83 -19.57
C CYS A 539 1.66 9.84 -19.73
N LEU A 540 1.16 9.33 -18.60
CA LEU A 540 0.07 8.37 -18.57
C LEU A 540 -1.24 9.03 -19.02
N THR A 541 -2.12 8.23 -19.62
CA THR A 541 -3.51 8.65 -19.78
C THR A 541 -4.16 8.83 -18.41
N LYS A 542 -5.24 9.61 -18.35
CA LYS A 542 -5.99 9.88 -17.12
C LYS A 542 -6.29 8.60 -16.33
N GLU A 543 -6.77 7.55 -16.99
CA GLU A 543 -7.16 6.29 -16.36
C GLU A 543 -5.95 5.54 -15.80
N LYS A 544 -4.85 5.48 -16.56
CA LYS A 544 -3.59 4.86 -16.11
C LYS A 544 -3.00 5.62 -14.93
N LEU A 545 -3.02 6.95 -14.96
CA LEU A 545 -2.55 7.80 -13.87
C LEU A 545 -3.37 7.57 -12.59
N LEU A 546 -4.70 7.58 -12.71
CA LEU A 546 -5.60 7.31 -11.59
C LEU A 546 -5.38 5.92 -11.00
N LEU A 547 -5.28 4.88 -11.84
CA LEU A 547 -5.02 3.52 -11.39
C LEU A 547 -3.65 3.39 -10.69
N GLN A 548 -2.62 4.04 -11.24
CA GLN A 548 -1.25 4.00 -10.72
C GLN A 548 -1.17 4.44 -9.26
N TYR A 549 -1.92 5.49 -8.91
CA TYR A 549 -1.96 6.12 -7.58
C TYR A 549 -3.18 5.73 -6.75
N THR A 550 -3.84 4.62 -7.10
CA THR A 550 -4.77 3.98 -6.17
C THR A 550 -4.02 3.61 -4.88
N ALA A 551 -4.76 3.55 -3.78
CA ALA A 551 -4.27 3.15 -2.47
C ALA A 551 -5.38 2.44 -1.71
N ARG A 552 -5.05 1.75 -0.61
CA ARG A 552 -6.05 1.23 0.32
C ARG A 552 -6.51 2.38 1.24
N ILE A 553 -7.71 2.30 1.80
CA ILE A 553 -8.10 3.25 2.85
C ILE A 553 -7.12 3.14 4.03
N LYS A 554 -6.62 1.94 4.35
CA LYS A 554 -5.58 1.77 5.38
C LYS A 554 -4.32 2.58 5.10
N ASP A 555 -3.92 2.72 3.82
CA ASP A 555 -2.78 3.55 3.44
C ASP A 555 -3.10 5.04 3.66
N VAL A 556 -4.31 5.47 3.26
CA VAL A 556 -4.81 6.83 3.56
C VAL A 556 -4.80 7.09 5.07
N GLU A 557 -5.30 6.17 5.88
CA GLU A 557 -5.34 6.32 7.35
C GLU A 557 -3.93 6.46 7.94
N SER A 558 -2.98 5.64 7.48
CA SER A 558 -1.57 5.70 7.89
C SER A 558 -0.93 7.03 7.56
N ILE A 559 -0.98 7.45 6.28
CA ILE A 559 -0.29 8.67 5.84
C ILE A 559 -0.97 9.94 6.39
N SER A 560 -2.27 9.87 6.69
CA SER A 560 -3.06 11.03 7.11
C SER A 560 -3.16 11.20 8.62
N GLY A 561 -2.87 10.16 9.42
CA GLY A 561 -3.06 10.14 10.87
C GLY A 561 -4.53 10.23 11.29
N ARG A 562 -5.46 10.00 10.34
CA ARG A 562 -6.91 10.13 10.47
C ARG A 562 -7.57 8.82 10.08
N TYR A 563 -8.48 8.36 10.92
CA TYR A 563 -9.14 7.06 10.76
C TYR A 563 -10.62 7.26 10.52
N PHE A 564 -11.13 6.60 9.49
CA PHE A 564 -12.49 6.75 8.98
C PHE A 564 -13.33 5.56 9.42
N ASN A 565 -14.32 5.81 10.26
CA ASN A 565 -15.27 4.80 10.72
C ASN A 565 -16.60 5.03 10.02
N PHE A 566 -17.02 4.05 9.21
CA PHE A 566 -18.21 4.13 8.38
C PHE A 566 -19.44 3.67 9.16
N THR A 567 -20.40 4.57 9.34
CA THR A 567 -21.64 4.30 10.06
C THR A 567 -22.42 3.18 9.37
N ASN A 568 -23.06 2.31 10.15
CA ASN A 568 -23.86 1.17 9.68
C ASN A 568 -23.11 0.09 8.89
N ILE A 569 -21.77 0.12 8.83
CA ILE A 569 -20.97 -0.97 8.29
C ILE A 569 -20.39 -1.79 9.45
N PRO A 570 -20.62 -3.12 9.53
CA PRO A 570 -20.04 -3.96 10.57
C PRO A 570 -18.51 -3.95 10.54
N TYR A 571 -17.87 -4.13 11.70
CA TYR A 571 -16.41 -4.05 11.86
C TYR A 571 -15.64 -4.89 10.82
N HIS A 572 -15.97 -6.18 10.70
CA HIS A 572 -15.26 -7.06 9.76
C HIS A 572 -15.36 -6.58 8.32
N GLN A 573 -16.52 -6.04 7.94
CA GLN A 573 -16.68 -5.50 6.62
C GLN A 573 -15.90 -4.19 6.44
N GLN A 574 -15.88 -3.30 7.44
CA GLN A 574 -15.03 -2.12 7.38
C GLN A 574 -13.55 -2.48 7.22
N MET A 575 -13.07 -3.49 7.96
CA MET A 575 -11.71 -4.03 7.81
C MET A 575 -11.46 -4.48 6.36
N LEU A 576 -12.36 -5.26 5.76
CA LEU A 576 -12.25 -5.69 4.37
C LEU A 576 -12.22 -4.51 3.38
N LEU A 577 -13.09 -3.52 3.55
CA LEU A 577 -13.09 -2.30 2.74
C LEU A 577 -11.75 -1.54 2.92
N LYS A 578 -11.22 -1.47 4.14
CA LYS A 578 -9.99 -0.75 4.43
C LYS A 578 -8.74 -1.41 3.87
N LEU A 579 -8.74 -2.73 3.76
CA LEU A 579 -7.63 -3.53 3.23
C LEU A 579 -7.76 -3.81 1.73
N HIS A 580 -8.89 -3.47 1.11
CA HIS A 580 -9.17 -3.74 -0.29
C HIS A 580 -8.12 -3.09 -1.21
N THR A 581 -7.48 -3.92 -2.05
CA THR A 581 -6.54 -3.48 -3.07
C THR A 581 -7.30 -3.24 -4.36
N ASN A 582 -7.32 -2.00 -4.83
CA ASN A 582 -7.93 -1.63 -6.10
C ASN A 582 -7.01 -2.09 -7.25
N VAL A 583 -7.53 -2.96 -8.12
CA VAL A 583 -6.82 -3.45 -9.33
C VAL A 583 -7.37 -2.84 -10.61
N GLU A 584 -8.51 -2.15 -10.52
CA GLU A 584 -9.17 -1.45 -11.61
C GLU A 584 -9.92 -0.21 -11.08
N LEU A 585 -10.21 0.72 -11.99
CA LEU A 585 -11.17 1.79 -11.76
C LEU A 585 -12.60 1.27 -12.01
N TRP A 586 -13.61 1.93 -11.44
CA TRP A 586 -15.01 1.48 -11.47
C TRP A 586 -15.75 1.55 -12.78
#